data_AF-A0A5S3Y1Q6-F1
#
_entry.id   AF-A0A5S3Y1Q6-F1
#
_cell.length_a   1.000
_cell.length_b   1.000
_cell.length_c   1.000
_cell.angle_alpha   90.00
_cell.angle_beta   90.00
_cell.angle_gamma   90.00
#
_symmetry.space_group_name_H-M   'P 1'
#
loop_
_entity.id
_entity.type
_entity.pdbx_description
1 polymer ?
#
loop_
_entity_poly.entity_id
_entity_poly.type
_entity_poly.pdbx_seq_one_letter_code
_entity_poly.pdbx_strand_id
1 'polypeptide(L)'
;QISCTRLHVSHAFHSHLTEAVLPEFKVALEKAHLSAPDIAFVSNVTGQVITDDQATSVQYWLDHIRQPVKFAEGVQTLSERC
;
A
#
# COMPACT_ATOMS: atom_id res chain seq x y z
N GLN A 1 18.85 3.08 26.17
CA GLN A 1 18.70 3.98 25.00
C GLN A 1 18.01 3.21 23.89
N ILE A 2 17.20 3.87 23.07
CA ILE A 2 16.57 3.24 21.90
C ILE A 2 17.53 3.37 20.72
N SER A 3 17.81 2.26 20.03
CA SER A 3 18.68 2.25 18.85
C SER A 3 17.97 2.88 17.65
N CYS A 4 18.66 3.76 16.92
CA CYS A 4 18.11 4.47 15.76
C CYS A 4 19.10 4.43 14.59
N THR A 5 18.61 4.25 13.36
CA THR A 5 19.41 4.29 12.13
C THR A 5 18.68 5.11 11.06
N ARG A 6 19.41 6.02 10.39
CA ARG A 6 18.85 6.79 9.27
C ARG A 6 18.79 5.91 8.02
N LEU A 7 17.62 5.84 7.38
CA LEU A 7 17.45 5.15 6.12
C LEU A 7 18.07 5.96 4.96
N HIS A 8 18.77 5.28 4.05
CA HIS A 8 19.29 5.89 2.83
C HIS A 8 18.20 5.90 1.75
N VAL A 9 17.37 6.93 1.81
CA VAL A 9 16.24 7.14 0.89
C VAL A 9 16.23 8.60 0.42
N SER A 10 15.66 8.84 -0.76
CA SER A 10 15.55 10.19 -1.33
C SER A 10 14.42 11.01 -0.70
N HIS A 11 13.35 10.34 -0.23
CA HIS A 11 12.15 10.99 0.30
C HIS A 11 11.59 10.23 1.52
N ALA A 12 10.71 10.90 2.26
CA ALA A 12 9.94 10.30 3.35
C ALA A 12 8.64 9.67 2.81
N PHE A 13 8.74 8.47 2.27
CA PHE A 13 7.59 7.69 1.77
C PHE A 13 6.59 7.35 2.90
N HIS A 14 5.34 7.04 2.54
CA HIS A 14 4.25 6.72 3.48
C HIS A 14 4.02 7.78 4.57
N SER A 15 4.31 9.04 4.25
CA SER A 15 4.15 10.19 5.14
C SER A 15 3.32 11.27 4.46
N HIS A 16 2.92 12.31 5.21
CA HIS A 16 2.21 13.47 4.63
C HIS A 16 3.00 14.15 3.50
N LEU A 17 4.32 13.97 3.43
CA LEU A 17 5.14 14.51 2.35
C LEU A 17 4.87 13.84 0.99
N THR A 18 4.15 12.71 0.94
CA THR A 18 3.71 12.10 -0.32
C THR A 18 2.42 12.72 -0.86
N GLU A 19 1.72 13.57 -0.11
CA GLU A 19 0.41 14.10 -0.52
C GLU A 19 0.48 14.93 -1.80
N ALA A 20 1.61 15.61 -2.04
CA ALA A 20 1.82 16.46 -3.21
C ALA A 20 1.73 15.71 -4.55
N VAL A 21 2.09 14.42 -4.60
CA VAL A 21 2.06 13.62 -5.84
C VAL A 21 0.72 12.92 -6.07
N LEU A 22 -0.15 12.84 -5.07
CA LEU A 22 -1.40 12.08 -5.16
C LEU A 22 -2.34 12.53 -6.30
N PRO A 23 -2.50 13.84 -6.60
CA PRO A 23 -3.34 14.26 -7.73
C PRO A 23 -2.83 13.76 -9.09
N GLU A 24 -1.52 13.83 -9.33
CA GLU A 24 -0.91 13.35 -10.58
C GLU A 24 -0.97 11.82 -10.67
N PHE A 25 -0.73 11.15 -9.55
CA PHE A 25 -0.80 9.69 -9.47
C PHE A 25 -2.22 9.18 -9.69
N LYS A 26 -3.24 9.89 -9.19
CA LYS A 26 -4.65 9.58 -9.43
C LYS A 26 -4.97 9.59 -10.93
N VAL A 27 -4.53 10.62 -11.64
CA VAL A 27 -4.73 10.74 -13.10
C VAL A 27 -4.06 9.58 -13.86
N ALA A 28 -2.91 9.11 -13.39
CA ALA A 28 -2.26 7.93 -13.98
C ALA A 28 -3.05 6.64 -13.71
N LEU A 29 -3.54 6.44 -12.48
CA LEU A 29 -4.32 5.27 -12.10
C LEU A 29 -5.69 5.22 -12.78
N GLU A 30 -6.37 6.35 -12.98
CA GLU A 30 -7.65 6.41 -13.71
C GLU A 30 -7.52 5.99 -15.19
N LYS A 31 -6.30 6.03 -15.74
CA LYS A 31 -6.00 5.55 -17.10
C LYS A 31 -5.57 4.09 -17.13
N ALA A 32 -5.25 3.50 -15.99
CA ALA A 32 -4.87 2.10 -15.88
C ALA A 32 -6.13 1.22 -15.86
N HIS A 33 -6.06 0.07 -16.51
CA HIS A 33 -7.08 -0.96 -16.33
C HIS A 33 -6.76 -1.76 -15.06
N LEU A 34 -7.49 -1.50 -13.99
CA LEU A 34 -7.39 -2.25 -12.74
C LEU A 34 -8.40 -3.40 -12.77
N SER A 35 -7.94 -4.62 -12.50
CA SER A 35 -8.75 -5.84 -12.53
C SER A 35 -8.64 -6.59 -11.20
N ALA A 36 -9.68 -7.37 -10.88
CA ALA A 36 -9.62 -8.31 -9.77
C ALA A 36 -8.44 -9.29 -9.97
N PRO A 37 -7.68 -9.63 -8.92
CA PRO A 37 -6.52 -10.49 -9.06
C PRO A 37 -6.93 -11.96 -9.18
N ASP A 38 -6.37 -12.70 -10.15
CA ASP A 38 -6.57 -14.15 -10.26
C ASP A 38 -5.98 -14.92 -9.06
N ILE A 39 -4.91 -14.37 -8.47
CA ILE A 39 -4.28 -14.88 -7.26
C ILE A 39 -4.38 -13.79 -6.20
N ALA A 40 -5.17 -14.05 -5.16
CA ALA A 40 -5.33 -13.13 -4.06
C ALA A 40 -4.00 -12.86 -3.36
N PHE A 41 -3.79 -11.61 -2.94
CA PHE A 41 -2.61 -11.18 -2.20
C PHE A 41 -3.02 -10.44 -0.91
N VAL A 42 -2.07 -10.28 0.01
CA VAL A 42 -2.30 -9.55 1.26
C VAL A 42 -2.00 -8.07 1.05
N SER A 43 -2.97 -7.22 1.38
CA SER A 43 -2.85 -5.78 1.29
C SER A 43 -1.86 -5.23 2.33
N ASN A 44 -0.96 -4.36 1.87
CA ASN A 44 -0.08 -3.60 2.75
C ASN A 44 -0.80 -2.51 3.56
N VAL A 45 -2.01 -2.09 3.15
CA VAL A 45 -2.78 -1.03 3.82
C VAL A 45 -3.64 -1.61 4.93
N THR A 46 -4.25 -2.78 4.70
CA THR A 46 -5.14 -3.41 5.68
C THR A 46 -4.46 -4.49 6.50
N GLY A 47 -3.37 -5.08 6.00
CA GLY A 47 -2.73 -6.27 6.58
C GLY A 47 -3.52 -7.55 6.36
N GLN A 48 -4.61 -7.51 5.57
CA GLN A 48 -5.51 -8.64 5.31
C GLN A 48 -5.51 -9.00 3.83
N VAL A 49 -6.09 -10.16 3.46
CA VAL A 49 -6.29 -10.47 2.04
C VAL A 49 -7.13 -9.39 1.38
N ILE A 50 -6.62 -8.87 0.26
CA ILE A 50 -7.26 -7.80 -0.48
C ILE A 50 -8.60 -8.27 -1.07
N THR A 51 -9.59 -7.39 -1.12
CA THR A 51 -10.84 -7.64 -1.86
C THR A 51 -10.72 -7.19 -3.31
N ASP A 52 -11.57 -7.72 -4.19
CA ASP A 52 -11.62 -7.29 -5.60
C ASP A 52 -11.90 -5.79 -5.69
N ASP A 53 -12.86 -5.27 -4.91
CA ASP A 53 -13.17 -3.84 -4.85
C ASP A 53 -11.97 -2.98 -4.45
N GLN A 54 -11.16 -3.44 -3.49
CA GLN A 54 -9.93 -2.77 -3.09
C GLN A 54 -8.88 -2.81 -4.20
N ALA A 55 -8.68 -3.97 -4.82
CA ALA A 55 -7.72 -4.15 -5.90
C ALA A 55 -8.04 -3.28 -7.12
N THR A 56 -9.33 -3.08 -7.42
CA THR A 56 -9.81 -2.25 -8.54
C THR A 56 -10.03 -0.78 -8.18
N SER A 57 -9.79 -0.37 -6.92
CA SER A 57 -10.03 0.99 -6.46
C SER A 57 -8.82 1.89 -6.65
N VAL A 58 -8.98 2.97 -7.42
CA VAL A 58 -7.97 4.04 -7.51
C VAL A 58 -7.64 4.60 -6.12
N GLN A 59 -8.63 4.75 -5.25
CA GLN A 59 -8.42 5.29 -3.91
C GLN A 59 -7.53 4.39 -3.07
N TYR A 60 -7.70 3.07 -3.15
CA TYR A 60 -6.86 2.12 -2.43
C TYR A 60 -5.37 2.29 -2.79
N TRP A 61 -5.07 2.51 -4.07
CA TRP A 61 -3.69 2.69 -4.53
C TRP A 61 -3.10 4.05 -4.11
N LEU A 62 -3.92 5.11 -4.03
CA LEU A 62 -3.50 6.39 -3.44
C LEU A 62 -3.23 6.24 -1.94
N ASP A 63 -4.10 5.53 -1.24
CA ASP A 63 -3.95 5.24 0.19
C ASP A 63 -2.68 4.43 0.43
N HIS A 64 -2.34 3.47 -0.44
CA HIS A 64 -1.13 2.68 -0.31
C HIS A 64 0.16 3.52 -0.35
N ILE A 65 0.23 4.57 -1.18
CA ILE A 65 1.37 5.50 -1.21
C ILE A 65 1.48 6.28 0.11
N ARG A 66 0.34 6.60 0.73
CA ARG A 66 0.26 7.56 1.83
C ARG A 66 0.25 6.92 3.21
N GLN A 67 -0.34 5.74 3.35
CA GLN A 67 -0.56 5.05 4.62
C GLN A 67 0.61 4.13 4.97
N PRO A 68 0.82 3.82 6.26
CA PRO A 68 1.88 2.91 6.70
C PRO A 68 1.70 1.52 6.11
N VAL A 69 2.82 0.83 5.87
CA VAL A 69 2.83 -0.57 5.46
C VAL A 69 2.65 -1.46 6.69
N LYS A 70 1.52 -2.16 6.77
CA LYS A 70 1.19 -3.12 7.83
C LYS A 70 1.87 -4.49 7.63
N PHE A 71 3.20 -4.49 7.52
CA PHE A 71 3.96 -5.68 7.17
C PHE A 71 3.77 -6.85 8.14
N ALA A 72 3.85 -6.58 9.45
CA ALA A 72 3.72 -7.62 10.48
C ALA A 72 2.33 -8.28 10.47
N GLU A 73 1.27 -7.47 10.40
CA GLU A 73 -0.11 -7.97 10.25
C GLU A 73 -0.24 -8.82 8.97
N GLY A 74 0.33 -8.35 7.86
CA GLY A 74 0.26 -9.08 6.59
C GLY A 74 0.97 -10.44 6.61
N VAL A 75 2.16 -10.52 7.22
CA VAL A 75 2.88 -11.79 7.41
C VAL A 75 2.10 -12.73 8.32
N GLN A 76 1.48 -12.21 9.38
CA GLN A 76 0.62 -13.02 10.25
C GLN A 76 -0.55 -13.61 9.46
N THR A 77 -1.25 -12.80 8.66
CA THR A 77 -2.35 -13.29 7.81
C THR A 77 -1.91 -14.35 6.81
N LEU A 78 -0.69 -14.28 6.27
CA LEU A 78 -0.14 -15.34 5.43
C LEU A 78 0.12 -16.62 6.24
N SER A 79 0.71 -16.50 7.43
CA SER A 79 1.03 -17.64 8.28
C SER A 79 -0.20 -18.40 8.76
N GLU A 80 -1.31 -17.72 9.01
CA GLU A 80 -2.58 -18.34 9.43
C GLU A 80 -3.29 -19.09 8.29
N ARG A 81 -2.80 -18.97 7.05
CA ARG A 81 -3.35 -19.60 5.84
C ARG A 81 -2.51 -20.78 5.33
N CYS A 82 -1.35 -21.02 5.93
CA CYS A 82 -0.53 -22.21 5.71
C CYS A 82 -0.98 -23.34 6.65
#